data_AF-A0A8S3X2V3-F1
#
_entry.id   AF-A0A8S3X2V3-F1
#
_cell.length_a   1.000
_cell.length_b   1.000
_cell.length_c   1.000
_cell.angle_alpha   90.00
_cell.angle_beta   90.00
_cell.angle_gamma   90.00
#
_symmetry.space_group_name_H-M   'P 1'
#
loop_
_entity.id
_entity.type
_entity.pdbx_description
1 polymer ?
#
loop_
_entity_poly.entity_id
_entity_poly.type
_entity_poly.pdbx_seq_one_letter_code
_entity_poly.pdbx_strand_id
1 'polypeptide(L)'
;MIFQNYWDMRDLERQREYVMRHISVIKPRYSYKVHNSNRGNNFAFYLSIGDNKLRVCKTYFKATLDINDRVIKTVNDKTSDMAILEPDRRGKDSIRKHLDSIPKVDSHYYRADTKRTYIEGGKTIADLYRDYVAECKSKGLPLDNTKCEEDWYPYKVYEQTHADFYDVKSLATAMGKNFSKNANKQSVKLTDINILKVDPDDTQNYAFYYKTSYEEQHFNKVNVDKIGRTRNTQNNNIVLIQIYKNNMEVCEKKKRGLLGLLQNNTIPKCYSLFYENL
;
A
#
# COMPACT_ATOMS: atom_id res chain seq x y z
N MET A 1 29.22 -6.18 5.00
CA MET A 1 29.22 -7.47 4.26
C MET A 1 28.08 -8.40 4.66
N ILE A 2 27.87 -8.74 5.94
CA ILE A 2 26.82 -9.70 6.35
C ILE A 2 25.41 -9.31 5.87
N PHE A 3 25.05 -8.04 6.05
CA PHE A 3 23.78 -7.49 5.56
C PHE A 3 23.62 -7.68 4.05
N GLN A 4 24.63 -7.27 3.27
CA GLN A 4 24.58 -7.33 1.82
C GLN A 4 24.42 -8.77 1.32
N ASN A 5 25.21 -9.70 1.88
CA ASN A 5 25.12 -11.13 1.55
C ASN A 5 23.73 -11.69 1.87
N TYR A 6 23.09 -11.21 2.94
CA TYR A 6 21.74 -11.64 3.32
C TYR A 6 20.67 -11.18 2.33
N TRP A 7 20.75 -9.92 1.89
CA TRP A 7 19.76 -9.31 1.00
C TRP A 7 20.01 -9.61 -0.49
N ASP A 8 21.26 -9.84 -0.90
CA ASP A 8 21.61 -10.23 -2.27
C ASP A 8 21.06 -11.59 -2.68
N MET A 9 20.71 -12.45 -1.71
CA MET A 9 20.05 -13.73 -2.00
C MET A 9 18.71 -13.56 -2.73
N ARG A 10 18.00 -12.42 -2.52
CA ARG A 10 16.72 -12.06 -3.15
C ARG A 10 15.64 -13.15 -3.14
N ASP A 11 15.78 -14.14 -2.27
CA ASP A 11 14.92 -15.30 -2.13
C ASP A 11 14.59 -15.47 -0.65
N LEU A 12 13.29 -15.38 -0.35
CA LEU A 12 12.76 -15.42 1.00
C LEU A 12 13.00 -16.78 1.67
N GLU A 13 13.05 -17.88 0.90
CA GLU A 13 13.35 -19.21 1.44
C GLU A 13 14.80 -19.28 1.90
N ARG A 14 15.74 -18.88 1.04
CA ARG A 14 17.18 -18.84 1.36
C ARG A 14 17.49 -17.92 2.53
N GLN A 15 16.80 -16.77 2.60
CA GLN A 15 16.89 -15.86 3.74
C GLN A 15 16.41 -16.50 5.05
N ARG A 16 15.33 -17.29 5.01
CA ARG A 16 14.83 -18.03 6.18
C ARG A 16 15.77 -19.16 6.57
N GLU A 17 16.31 -19.90 5.62
CA GLU A 17 17.33 -20.93 5.87
C GLU A 17 18.60 -20.34 6.50
N TYR A 18 19.03 -19.17 6.04
CA TYR A 18 20.16 -18.46 6.63
C TYR A 18 19.89 -18.15 8.10
N VAL A 19 18.71 -17.60 8.42
CA VAL A 19 18.29 -17.29 9.79
C VAL A 19 18.23 -18.57 10.63
N MET A 20 17.67 -19.65 10.08
CA MET A 20 17.59 -20.95 10.74
C MET A 20 18.97 -21.49 11.14
N ARG A 21 19.96 -21.45 10.24
CA ARG A 21 21.33 -21.93 10.50
C ARG A 21 22.10 -21.12 11.54
N HIS A 22 21.62 -19.90 11.83
CA HIS A 22 22.21 -18.94 12.75
C HIS A 22 21.41 -18.79 14.05
N ILE A 23 20.40 -19.64 14.26
CA ILE A 23 19.60 -19.67 15.47
C ILE A 23 19.62 -21.07 16.08
N SER A 24 19.72 -21.17 17.41
CA SER A 24 19.52 -22.42 18.15
C SER A 24 18.52 -22.23 19.29
N VAL A 25 17.69 -23.24 19.54
CA VAL A 25 16.72 -23.22 20.65
C VAL A 25 17.47 -23.47 21.96
N ILE A 26 17.31 -22.57 22.93
CA ILE A 26 17.83 -22.76 24.28
C ILE A 26 16.78 -23.57 25.06
N LYS A 27 17.05 -24.86 25.27
CA LYS A 27 16.23 -25.71 26.13
C LYS A 27 16.73 -25.56 27.59
N PRO A 28 15.96 -24.97 28.51
CA PRO A 28 16.37 -24.87 29.90
C PRO A 28 16.43 -26.26 30.54
N ARG A 29 17.41 -26.48 31.43
CA ARG A 29 17.57 -27.75 32.16
C ARG A 29 16.35 -28.07 33.04
N TYR A 30 15.73 -27.03 33.60
CA TYR A 30 14.51 -27.10 34.39
C TYR A 30 13.55 -26.02 33.91
N SER A 31 12.27 -26.35 33.73
CA SER A 31 11.24 -25.39 33.35
C SER A 31 9.93 -25.72 34.05
N TYR A 32 9.37 -24.75 34.76
CA TYR A 32 8.00 -24.81 35.24
C TYR A 32 7.07 -24.46 34.08
N LYS A 33 6.34 -25.44 33.55
CA LYS A 33 5.34 -25.19 32.53
C LYS A 33 4.09 -24.61 33.19
N VAL A 34 3.81 -23.35 32.92
CA VAL A 34 2.53 -22.74 33.28
C VAL A 34 1.47 -23.31 32.33
N HIS A 35 0.40 -23.85 32.90
CA HIS A 35 -0.73 -24.36 32.12
C HIS A 35 -1.28 -23.24 31.22
N ASN A 36 -1.49 -23.55 29.94
CA ASN A 36 -2.01 -22.61 28.93
C ASN A 36 -1.11 -21.41 28.56
N SER A 37 0.22 -21.53 28.74
CA SER A 37 1.16 -20.49 28.29
C SER A 37 1.48 -20.62 26.80
N ASN A 38 1.35 -19.49 26.07
CA ASN A 38 1.79 -19.36 24.68
C ASN A 38 3.29 -19.02 24.53
N ARG A 39 4.06 -18.95 25.64
CA ARG A 39 5.49 -18.63 25.61
C ARG A 39 6.31 -19.87 25.26
N GLY A 40 7.01 -19.81 24.13
CA GLY A 40 8.00 -20.81 23.73
C GLY A 40 9.38 -20.63 24.38
N ASN A 41 10.30 -21.53 24.04
CA ASN A 41 11.69 -21.46 24.47
C ASN A 41 12.40 -20.23 23.88
N ASN A 42 13.43 -19.75 24.60
CA ASN A 42 14.28 -18.67 24.11
C ASN A 42 15.25 -19.17 23.03
N PHE A 43 15.76 -18.21 22.25
CA PHE A 43 16.68 -18.48 21.15
C PHE A 43 18.06 -17.94 21.40
N ALA A 44 19.00 -18.64 20.83
CA ALA A 44 20.37 -18.27 20.71
C ALA A 44 20.70 -17.83 19.27
N PHE A 45 21.10 -16.58 19.08
CA PHE A 45 21.56 -15.97 17.82
C PHE A 45 23.08 -16.02 17.64
N TYR A 46 23.51 -16.25 16.39
CA TYR A 46 24.90 -16.28 15.97
C TYR A 46 25.08 -15.53 14.64
N LEU A 47 26.27 -15.01 14.37
CA LEU A 47 26.64 -14.46 13.07
C LEU A 47 27.99 -15.05 12.63
N SER A 48 28.15 -15.34 11.34
CA SER A 48 29.40 -15.91 10.82
C SER A 48 30.36 -14.79 10.38
N ILE A 49 31.60 -14.84 10.87
CA ILE A 49 32.70 -13.99 10.44
C ILE A 49 33.84 -14.94 10.00
N GLY A 50 34.04 -15.06 8.69
CA GLY A 50 34.89 -16.12 8.13
C GLY A 50 34.30 -17.50 8.46
N ASP A 51 35.12 -18.40 9.00
CA ASP A 51 34.71 -19.76 9.39
C ASP A 51 34.15 -19.85 10.83
N ASN A 52 34.18 -18.74 11.57
CA ASN A 52 33.78 -18.73 12.98
C ASN A 52 32.36 -18.18 13.19
N LYS A 53 31.57 -18.87 14.02
CA LYS A 53 30.25 -18.40 14.47
C LYS A 53 30.37 -17.61 15.77
N LEU A 54 30.11 -16.31 15.70
CA LEU A 54 30.12 -15.41 16.85
C LEU A 54 28.74 -15.37 17.51
N ARG A 55 28.72 -15.55 18.83
CA ARG A 55 27.52 -15.40 19.66
C ARG A 55 27.12 -13.92 19.75
N VAL A 56 25.86 -13.59 19.42
CA VAL A 56 25.36 -12.20 19.51
C VAL A 56 24.03 -12.11 20.25
N CYS A 57 23.70 -10.91 20.73
CA CYS A 57 22.38 -10.64 21.32
C CYS A 57 21.31 -10.51 20.23
N LYS A 58 20.05 -10.69 20.64
CA LYS A 58 18.89 -10.62 19.74
C LYS A 58 18.79 -9.28 19.01
N THR A 59 18.99 -8.18 19.73
CA THR A 59 18.90 -6.81 19.19
C THR A 59 19.94 -6.59 18.10
N TYR A 60 21.18 -7.03 18.35
CA TYR A 60 22.26 -6.91 17.39
C TYR A 60 22.02 -7.76 16.14
N PHE A 61 21.54 -9.00 16.30
CA PHE A 61 21.20 -9.87 15.18
C PHE A 61 20.13 -9.24 14.27
N LYS A 62 19.05 -8.71 14.86
CA LYS A 62 17.98 -8.03 14.14
C LYS A 62 18.48 -6.79 13.41
N ALA A 63 19.27 -5.95 14.09
CA ALA A 63 19.81 -4.72 13.50
C ALA A 63 20.81 -5.02 12.37
N THR A 64 21.61 -6.08 12.50
CA THR A 64 22.62 -6.44 11.49
C THR A 64 22.00 -6.98 10.21
N LEU A 65 20.89 -7.74 10.32
CA LEU A 65 20.18 -8.29 9.16
C LEU A 65 19.03 -7.38 8.69
N ASP A 66 18.70 -6.34 9.46
CA ASP A 66 17.52 -5.49 9.29
C ASP A 66 16.20 -6.28 9.21
N ILE A 67 15.99 -7.17 10.19
CA ILE A 67 14.81 -8.04 10.22
C ILE A 67 13.98 -7.85 11.49
N ASN A 68 12.67 -8.08 11.36
CA ASN A 68 11.73 -8.03 12.47
C ASN A 68 11.60 -9.39 13.18
N ASP A 69 11.09 -9.37 14.42
CA ASP A 69 10.82 -10.57 15.24
C ASP A 69 9.93 -11.60 14.55
N ARG A 70 9.05 -11.15 13.66
CA ARG A 70 8.16 -12.01 12.86
C ARG A 70 8.94 -13.00 12.00
N VAL A 71 10.09 -12.62 11.44
CA VAL A 71 10.91 -13.50 10.60
C VAL A 71 11.45 -14.65 11.45
N ILE A 72 12.03 -14.34 12.60
CA ILE A 72 12.57 -15.32 13.56
C ILE A 72 11.48 -16.29 14.01
N LYS A 73 10.30 -15.77 14.37
CA LYS A 73 9.16 -16.60 14.79
C LYS A 73 8.68 -17.51 13.66
N THR A 74 8.54 -16.96 12.45
CA THR A 74 8.10 -17.74 11.27
C THR A 74 9.06 -18.87 10.96
N VAL A 75 10.37 -18.62 11.03
CA VAL A 75 11.39 -19.66 10.83
C VAL A 75 11.21 -20.78 11.85
N ASN A 76 11.05 -20.44 13.14
CA ASN A 76 10.85 -21.45 14.17
C ASN A 76 9.54 -22.24 13.99
N ASP A 77 8.43 -21.56 13.69
CA ASP A 77 7.11 -22.18 13.52
C ASP A 77 7.06 -23.09 12.28
N LYS A 78 7.84 -22.78 11.23
CA LYS A 78 7.94 -23.56 9.99
C LYS A 78 9.07 -24.60 9.99
N THR A 79 9.89 -24.64 11.04
CA THR A 79 10.95 -25.64 11.14
C THR A 79 10.34 -26.93 11.64
N SER A 80 10.39 -27.98 10.81
CA SER A 80 9.99 -29.32 11.22
C SER A 80 10.98 -29.91 12.24
N ASP A 81 10.55 -30.96 12.95
CA ASP A 81 11.41 -31.69 13.92
C ASP A 81 12.72 -32.22 13.31
N MET A 82 12.76 -32.38 11.98
CA MET A 82 13.93 -32.82 11.22
C MET A 82 14.86 -31.69 10.78
N ALA A 83 14.67 -30.46 11.30
CA ALA A 83 15.43 -29.28 10.93
C ALA A 83 15.39 -28.96 9.42
N ILE A 84 14.26 -29.25 8.78
CA ILE A 84 13.96 -28.83 7.40
C ILE A 84 12.90 -27.74 7.47
N LEU A 85 13.15 -26.62 6.78
CA LEU A 85 12.19 -25.53 6.66
C LEU A 85 11.11 -25.92 5.65
N GLU A 86 9.83 -25.80 6.03
CA GLU A 86 8.73 -25.97 5.08
C GLU A 86 8.85 -24.94 3.94
N PRO A 87 8.74 -25.36 2.67
CA PRO A 87 8.81 -24.46 1.53
C PRO A 87 7.68 -23.42 1.58
N ASP A 88 7.92 -22.24 1.04
CA ASP A 88 6.90 -21.19 0.99
C ASP A 88 5.77 -21.59 0.05
N ARG A 89 4.55 -21.41 0.53
CA ARG A 89 3.33 -21.75 -0.22
C ARG A 89 2.52 -20.52 -0.58
N ARG A 90 3.03 -19.32 -0.29
CA ARG A 90 2.40 -18.03 -0.64
C ARG A 90 2.30 -17.91 -2.16
N GLY A 91 1.15 -17.45 -2.65
CA GLY A 91 0.94 -17.21 -4.08
C GLY A 91 0.83 -18.47 -4.95
N LYS A 92 0.47 -19.62 -4.36
CA LYS A 92 0.30 -20.88 -5.10
C LYS A 92 -0.85 -20.80 -6.11
N ASP A 93 -0.67 -21.54 -7.20
CA ASP A 93 -1.52 -21.59 -8.39
C ASP A 93 -3.00 -21.91 -8.14
N SER A 94 -3.40 -22.38 -6.96
CA SER A 94 -4.79 -22.75 -6.67
C SER A 94 -5.75 -21.56 -6.76
N ILE A 95 -5.36 -20.41 -6.18
CA ILE A 95 -6.16 -19.18 -6.26
C ILE A 95 -6.18 -18.65 -7.70
N ARG A 96 -5.04 -18.69 -8.40
CA ARG A 96 -4.95 -18.27 -9.82
C ARG A 96 -5.84 -19.13 -10.72
N LYS A 97 -5.80 -20.46 -10.55
CA LYS A 97 -6.66 -21.41 -11.27
C LYS A 97 -8.15 -21.16 -11.02
N HIS A 98 -8.52 -20.82 -9.78
CA HIS A 98 -9.90 -20.43 -9.46
C HIS A 98 -10.28 -19.09 -10.11
N LEU A 99 -9.37 -18.10 -10.12
CA LEU A 99 -9.62 -16.83 -10.79
C LEU A 99 -9.73 -16.97 -12.32
N ASP A 100 -9.02 -17.94 -12.90
CA ASP A 100 -9.08 -18.24 -14.33
C ASP A 100 -10.30 -19.07 -14.73
N SER A 101 -10.92 -19.80 -13.79
CA SER A 101 -12.18 -20.52 -14.05
C SER A 101 -13.40 -19.59 -14.09
N ILE A 102 -13.30 -18.40 -13.50
CA ILE A 102 -14.36 -17.39 -13.53
C ILE A 102 -14.42 -16.76 -14.93
N PRO A 103 -15.60 -16.68 -15.56
CA PRO A 103 -15.74 -16.04 -16.87
C PRO A 103 -15.32 -14.57 -16.79
N LYS A 104 -14.45 -14.16 -17.71
CA LYS A 104 -13.95 -12.79 -17.81
C LYS A 104 -14.60 -12.11 -19.01
N VAL A 105 -14.90 -10.83 -18.83
CA VAL A 105 -15.49 -9.95 -19.84
C VAL A 105 -14.42 -8.98 -20.30
N ASP A 106 -14.41 -8.67 -21.59
CA ASP A 106 -13.49 -7.68 -22.14
C ASP A 106 -13.80 -6.28 -21.63
N SER A 107 -12.77 -5.43 -21.54
CA SER A 107 -12.97 -4.04 -21.19
C SER A 107 -13.87 -3.37 -22.24
N HIS A 108 -15.10 -3.01 -21.84
CA HIS A 108 -16.05 -2.35 -22.72
C HIS A 108 -15.58 -0.93 -23.11
N TYR A 109 -14.66 -0.35 -22.34
CA TYR A 109 -14.25 1.05 -22.46
C TYR A 109 -13.01 1.26 -23.35
N TYR A 110 -12.17 0.25 -23.57
CA TYR A 110 -10.93 0.38 -24.36
C TYR A 110 -10.68 -0.88 -25.21
N ARG A 111 -11.44 -1.02 -26.31
CA ARG A 111 -11.33 -2.17 -27.21
C ARG A 111 -10.07 -2.18 -28.10
N ALA A 112 -9.38 -1.04 -28.26
CA ALA A 112 -8.23 -0.94 -29.17
C ALA A 112 -6.86 -1.14 -28.49
N ASP A 113 -6.69 -0.77 -27.22
CA ASP A 113 -5.34 -0.59 -26.64
C ASP A 113 -4.98 -1.53 -25.48
N THR A 114 -5.91 -2.31 -24.91
CA THR A 114 -5.58 -3.13 -23.72
C THR A 114 -6.01 -4.59 -23.84
N LYS A 115 -5.09 -5.50 -23.48
CA LYS A 115 -5.36 -6.95 -23.31
C LYS A 115 -5.98 -7.28 -21.94
N ARG A 116 -6.53 -6.30 -21.24
CA ARG A 116 -7.02 -6.47 -19.86
C ARG A 116 -8.46 -6.99 -19.87
N THR A 117 -8.66 -8.14 -19.25
CA THR A 117 -9.97 -8.76 -19.04
C THR A 117 -10.43 -8.55 -17.60
N TYR A 118 -11.74 -8.39 -17.40
CA TYR A 118 -12.33 -8.06 -16.10
C TYR A 118 -13.31 -9.15 -15.66
N ILE A 119 -13.48 -9.36 -14.37
CA ILE A 119 -14.59 -10.17 -13.85
C ILE A 119 -15.84 -9.29 -13.84
N GLU A 120 -16.97 -9.82 -14.30
CA GLU A 120 -18.24 -9.11 -14.28
C GLU A 120 -18.60 -8.71 -12.84
N GLY A 121 -18.93 -7.43 -12.62
CA GLY A 121 -19.08 -6.83 -11.28
C GLY A 121 -20.27 -7.32 -10.45
N GLY A 122 -20.96 -8.38 -10.87
CA GLY A 122 -22.11 -8.95 -10.16
C GLY A 122 -21.75 -9.70 -8.86
N LYS A 123 -20.47 -10.00 -8.64
CA LYS A 123 -19.96 -10.59 -7.40
C LYS A 123 -18.91 -9.69 -6.77
N THR A 124 -19.00 -9.51 -5.46
CA THR A 124 -17.97 -8.80 -4.70
C THR A 124 -16.74 -9.67 -4.53
N ILE A 125 -15.58 -9.07 -4.22
CA ILE A 125 -14.34 -9.80 -3.91
C ILE A 125 -14.56 -10.83 -2.79
N ALA A 126 -15.43 -10.51 -1.81
CA ALA A 126 -15.78 -11.42 -0.74
C ALA A 126 -16.59 -12.64 -1.23
N ASP A 127 -17.48 -12.46 -2.20
CA ASP A 127 -18.24 -13.55 -2.81
C ASP A 127 -17.32 -14.52 -3.56
N LEU A 128 -16.39 -13.96 -4.35
CA LEU A 128 -15.39 -14.75 -5.08
C LEU A 128 -14.53 -15.58 -4.12
N TYR A 129 -14.12 -15.00 -2.98
CA TYR A 129 -13.39 -15.75 -1.96
C TYR A 129 -14.23 -16.85 -1.31
N ARG A 130 -15.53 -16.63 -1.09
CA ARG A 130 -16.43 -17.67 -0.55
C ARG A 130 -16.57 -18.86 -1.51
N ASP A 131 -16.69 -18.59 -2.81
CA ASP A 131 -16.75 -19.62 -3.84
C ASP A 131 -15.46 -20.43 -3.90
N TYR A 132 -14.30 -19.76 -3.84
CA TYR A 132 -12.98 -20.42 -3.73
C TYR A 132 -12.88 -21.34 -2.51
N VAL A 133 -13.32 -20.86 -1.34
CA VAL A 133 -13.31 -21.64 -0.09
C VAL A 133 -14.19 -22.88 -0.21
N ALA A 134 -15.36 -22.76 -0.84
CA ALA A 134 -16.26 -23.88 -1.08
C ALA A 134 -15.64 -24.91 -2.04
N GLU A 135 -14.99 -24.45 -3.11
CA GLU A 135 -14.29 -25.32 -4.07
C GLU A 135 -13.10 -26.05 -3.45
N CYS A 136 -12.34 -25.38 -2.58
CA CYS A 136 -11.24 -26.01 -1.85
C CYS A 136 -11.74 -27.11 -0.92
N LYS A 137 -12.85 -26.87 -0.22
CA LYS A 137 -13.48 -27.87 0.67
C LYS A 137 -13.98 -29.08 -0.10
N SER A 138 -14.62 -28.90 -1.26
CA SER A 138 -15.13 -30.02 -2.05
C SER A 138 -14.02 -30.87 -2.67
N LYS A 139 -12.88 -30.27 -3.02
CA LYS A 139 -11.71 -30.97 -3.58
C LYS A 139 -10.74 -31.52 -2.53
N GLY A 140 -11.00 -31.29 -1.24
CA GLY A 140 -10.09 -31.67 -0.15
C GLY A 140 -8.74 -30.93 -0.20
N LEU A 141 -8.69 -29.76 -0.83
CA LEU A 141 -7.49 -28.96 -0.96
C LEU A 141 -7.26 -28.12 0.31
N PRO A 142 -6.02 -27.97 0.77
CA PRO A 142 -5.72 -27.11 1.92
C PRO A 142 -6.12 -25.68 1.61
N LEU A 143 -6.89 -25.09 2.51
CA LEU A 143 -7.32 -23.70 2.46
C LEU A 143 -6.12 -22.78 2.60
N ASP A 144 -5.76 -22.11 1.51
CA ASP A 144 -4.73 -21.10 1.52
C ASP A 144 -5.30 -19.81 2.12
N ASN A 145 -5.15 -19.67 3.44
CA ASN A 145 -5.55 -18.47 4.19
C ASN A 145 -4.43 -17.42 4.19
N THR A 146 -3.39 -17.56 3.35
CA THR A 146 -2.33 -16.58 3.32
C THR A 146 -2.87 -15.27 2.76
N LYS A 147 -2.83 -14.22 3.57
CA LYS A 147 -2.78 -12.87 3.02
C LYS A 147 -1.61 -12.85 2.04
N CYS A 148 -1.88 -12.59 0.78
CA CYS A 148 -0.87 -12.07 -0.13
C CYS A 148 -0.40 -10.75 0.50
N GLU A 149 0.67 -10.80 1.30
CA GLU A 149 1.55 -9.64 1.40
C GLU A 149 2.14 -9.54 0.01
N GLU A 150 1.56 -8.63 -0.78
CA GLU A 150 2.06 -8.22 -2.09
C GLU A 150 3.59 -8.10 -1.99
N ASP A 151 4.29 -8.62 -2.99
CA ASP A 151 5.73 -8.46 -3.13
C ASP A 151 6.09 -7.01 -2.79
N TRP A 152 6.76 -6.81 -1.65
CA TRP A 152 7.11 -5.49 -1.14
C TRP A 152 8.20 -4.94 -2.05
N TYR A 153 7.78 -4.34 -3.15
CA TYR A 153 8.57 -3.33 -3.79
C TYR A 153 8.60 -2.15 -2.82
N PRO A 154 9.79 -1.67 -2.40
CA PRO A 154 9.86 -0.52 -1.53
C PRO A 154 9.05 0.60 -2.17
N TYR A 155 8.15 1.21 -1.39
CA TYR A 155 7.36 2.34 -1.87
C TYR A 155 8.29 3.33 -2.56
N LYS A 156 7.93 3.75 -3.77
CA LYS A 156 8.64 4.84 -4.42
C LYS A 156 8.27 6.12 -3.67
N VAL A 157 9.07 6.45 -2.66
CA VAL A 157 8.89 7.66 -1.86
C VAL A 157 9.35 8.84 -2.70
N TYR A 158 8.43 9.74 -3.01
CA TYR A 158 8.74 11.05 -3.54
C TYR A 158 8.63 12.03 -2.40
N GLU A 159 9.77 12.56 -1.96
CA GLU A 159 9.79 13.65 -0.99
C GLU A 159 9.19 14.89 -1.64
N GLN A 160 8.25 15.51 -0.94
CA GLN A 160 7.60 16.76 -1.36
C GLN A 160 7.87 17.83 -0.33
N THR A 161 8.01 19.06 -0.80
CA THR A 161 8.25 20.27 -0.02
C THR A 161 7.06 21.21 -0.13
N HIS A 162 7.04 22.28 0.65
CA HIS A 162 5.97 23.28 0.58
C HIS A 162 5.82 23.91 -0.84
N ALA A 163 6.89 23.91 -1.64
CA ALA A 163 6.91 24.44 -2.99
C ALA A 163 6.16 23.58 -4.02
N ASP A 164 5.91 22.30 -3.71
CA ASP A 164 5.25 21.35 -4.60
C ASP A 164 3.70 21.43 -4.51
N PHE A 165 3.17 22.17 -3.54
CA PHE A 165 1.74 22.29 -3.31
C PHE A 165 1.17 23.57 -3.96
N TYR A 166 0.16 23.37 -4.82
CA TYR A 166 -0.51 24.45 -5.56
C TYR A 166 -1.94 24.68 -5.08
N ASP A 167 -2.42 25.92 -5.18
CA ASP A 167 -3.80 26.30 -4.86
C ASP A 167 -4.76 25.86 -5.98
N VAL A 168 -5.29 24.65 -5.81
CA VAL A 168 -6.26 24.06 -6.73
C VAL A 168 -7.60 24.83 -6.72
N LYS A 169 -7.94 25.57 -5.67
CA LYS A 169 -9.19 26.36 -5.62
C LYS A 169 -9.08 27.60 -6.51
N SER A 170 -7.95 28.30 -6.43
CA SER A 170 -7.65 29.41 -7.34
C SER A 170 -7.57 28.92 -8.78
N LEU A 171 -6.95 27.76 -9.00
CA LEU A 171 -6.93 27.11 -10.32
C LEU A 171 -8.34 26.83 -10.84
N ALA A 172 -9.19 26.16 -10.06
CA ALA A 172 -10.57 25.86 -10.45
C ALA A 172 -11.37 27.12 -10.79
N THR A 173 -11.19 28.19 -9.99
CA THR A 173 -11.82 29.49 -10.21
C THR A 173 -11.33 30.16 -11.50
N ALA A 174 -10.06 29.97 -11.86
CA ALA A 174 -9.46 30.48 -13.10
C ALA A 174 -9.84 29.65 -14.34
N MET A 175 -10.13 28.36 -14.17
CA MET A 175 -10.47 27.46 -15.27
C MET A 175 -11.86 27.73 -15.88
N GLY A 176 -12.84 28.15 -15.07
CA GLY A 176 -14.17 28.45 -15.60
C GLY A 176 -15.26 28.61 -14.54
N LYS A 177 -16.48 28.82 -15.02
CA LYS A 177 -17.72 28.93 -14.24
C LYS A 177 -18.67 27.80 -14.68
N ASN A 178 -19.66 27.50 -13.84
CA ASN A 178 -20.66 26.45 -14.05
C ASN A 178 -20.10 25.01 -14.10
N PHE A 179 -20.17 24.32 -12.95
CA PHE A 179 -19.90 22.88 -12.81
C PHE A 179 -21.13 22.08 -12.36
N SER A 180 -22.29 22.74 -12.31
CA SER A 180 -23.47 22.21 -11.63
C SER A 180 -24.73 22.25 -12.50
N LYS A 181 -24.61 22.62 -13.78
CA LYS A 181 -25.71 22.57 -14.74
C LYS A 181 -25.27 21.91 -16.04
N ASN A 182 -26.03 20.93 -16.49
CA ASN A 182 -25.78 20.25 -17.77
C ASN A 182 -26.27 21.11 -18.96
N ALA A 183 -25.99 20.63 -20.18
CA ALA A 183 -26.43 21.29 -21.42
C ALA A 183 -27.96 21.50 -21.50
N ASN A 184 -28.75 20.66 -20.81
CA ASN A 184 -30.20 20.75 -20.72
C ASN A 184 -30.69 21.65 -19.57
N LYS A 185 -29.79 22.42 -18.93
CA LYS A 185 -30.04 23.31 -17.78
C LYS A 185 -30.54 22.61 -16.51
N GLN A 186 -30.37 21.30 -16.41
CA GLN A 186 -30.70 20.52 -15.21
C GLN A 186 -29.54 20.59 -14.21
N SER A 187 -29.88 20.57 -12.92
CA SER A 187 -28.90 20.58 -11.83
C SER A 187 -28.13 19.27 -11.78
N VAL A 188 -26.80 19.35 -11.69
CA VAL A 188 -25.89 18.21 -11.60
C VAL A 188 -25.26 18.21 -10.21
N LYS A 189 -25.49 17.12 -9.48
CA LYS A 189 -24.80 16.86 -8.21
C LYS A 189 -23.52 16.09 -8.50
N LEU A 190 -22.38 16.71 -8.19
CA LEU A 190 -21.06 16.07 -8.37
C LEU A 190 -20.91 14.77 -7.58
N THR A 191 -21.62 14.63 -6.46
CA THR A 191 -21.63 13.41 -5.62
C THR A 191 -22.21 12.20 -6.32
N ASP A 192 -23.09 12.42 -7.30
CA ASP A 192 -23.86 11.36 -7.94
C ASP A 192 -23.15 10.87 -9.21
N ILE A 193 -22.02 11.50 -9.58
CA ILE A 193 -21.24 11.16 -10.77
C ILE A 193 -20.39 9.93 -10.47
N ASN A 194 -20.64 8.86 -11.22
CA ASN A 194 -19.86 7.62 -11.17
C ASN A 194 -18.74 7.59 -12.21
N ILE A 195 -18.93 8.24 -13.36
CA ILE A 195 -17.93 8.28 -14.43
C ILE A 195 -17.75 9.72 -14.89
N LEU A 196 -16.50 10.19 -14.92
CA LEU A 196 -16.10 11.50 -15.46
C LEU A 196 -15.15 11.28 -16.64
N LYS A 197 -15.43 11.93 -17.77
CA LYS A 197 -14.58 11.92 -18.97
C LYS A 197 -14.29 13.36 -19.40
N VAL A 198 -13.03 13.65 -19.69
CA VAL A 198 -12.59 14.88 -20.35
C VAL A 198 -11.97 14.46 -21.68
N ASP A 199 -12.38 15.12 -22.76
CA ASP A 199 -11.88 14.83 -24.10
C ASP A 199 -10.83 15.89 -24.47
N PRO A 200 -9.54 15.53 -24.63
CA PRO A 200 -8.49 16.50 -24.93
C PRO A 200 -8.62 17.09 -26.33
N ASP A 201 -9.32 16.42 -27.25
CA ASP A 201 -9.46 16.85 -28.64
C ASP A 201 -10.62 17.85 -28.82
N ASP A 202 -11.62 17.86 -27.92
CA ASP A 202 -12.71 18.85 -27.87
C ASP A 202 -12.24 20.17 -27.23
N THR A 203 -11.14 20.73 -27.74
CA THR A 203 -10.54 21.99 -27.26
C THR A 203 -11.42 23.22 -27.47
N GLN A 204 -12.44 23.12 -28.34
CA GLN A 204 -13.34 24.22 -28.66
C GLN A 204 -14.39 24.44 -27.56
N ASN A 205 -14.83 23.36 -26.91
CA ASN A 205 -15.83 23.41 -25.83
C ASN A 205 -15.17 22.98 -24.53
N TYR A 206 -14.94 23.93 -23.62
CA TYR A 206 -14.54 23.61 -22.26
C TYR A 206 -15.69 22.84 -21.61
N ALA A 207 -15.62 21.52 -21.63
CA ALA A 207 -16.71 20.66 -21.22
C ALA A 207 -16.17 19.38 -20.61
N PHE A 208 -16.95 18.81 -19.70
CA PHE A 208 -16.73 17.46 -19.23
C PHE A 208 -18.00 16.64 -19.42
N TYR A 209 -17.79 15.34 -19.58
CA TYR A 209 -18.81 14.36 -19.83
C TYR A 209 -18.96 13.48 -18.60
N TYR A 210 -20.18 13.13 -18.23
CA TYR A 210 -20.42 12.34 -17.03
C TYR A 210 -21.57 11.33 -17.18
N LYS A 211 -21.55 10.30 -16.33
CA LYS A 211 -22.65 9.35 -16.12
C LYS A 211 -22.94 9.19 -14.64
N THR A 212 -24.21 9.05 -14.29
CA THR A 212 -24.64 8.78 -12.91
C THR A 212 -24.81 7.29 -12.63
N SER A 213 -24.96 6.46 -13.67
CA SER A 213 -24.94 5.00 -13.59
C SER A 213 -24.04 4.40 -14.67
N TYR A 214 -23.45 3.23 -14.37
CA TYR A 214 -22.66 2.47 -15.34
C TYR A 214 -23.52 1.86 -16.47
N GLU A 215 -24.83 1.76 -16.27
CA GLU A 215 -25.79 1.21 -17.25
C GLU A 215 -26.16 2.23 -18.35
N GLU A 216 -25.92 3.52 -18.12
CA GLU A 216 -26.21 4.58 -19.10
C GLU A 216 -25.39 4.37 -20.38
N GLN A 217 -26.05 4.31 -21.54
CA GLN A 217 -25.36 4.12 -22.82
C GLN A 217 -24.61 5.38 -23.27
N HIS A 218 -25.17 6.56 -22.99
CA HIS A 218 -24.64 7.85 -23.44
C HIS A 218 -24.12 8.70 -22.27
N PHE A 219 -23.19 9.61 -22.54
CA PHE A 219 -22.69 10.56 -21.56
C PHE A 219 -23.53 11.84 -21.58
N ASN A 220 -23.85 12.36 -20.40
CA ASN A 220 -24.36 13.71 -20.24
C ASN A 220 -23.21 14.72 -20.34
N LYS A 221 -23.47 15.92 -20.87
CA LYS A 221 -22.47 16.97 -21.08
C LYS A 221 -22.70 18.15 -20.12
N VAL A 222 -21.64 18.60 -19.45
CA VAL A 222 -21.59 19.89 -18.76
C VAL A 222 -20.66 20.81 -19.54
N ASN A 223 -21.20 21.95 -19.97
CA ASN A 223 -20.40 23.02 -20.54
C ASN A 223 -19.89 23.90 -19.40
N VAL A 224 -18.58 23.99 -19.28
CA VAL A 224 -17.89 24.90 -18.38
C VAL A 224 -17.82 26.26 -19.07
N ASP A 225 -18.50 27.24 -18.49
CA ASP A 225 -18.53 28.60 -18.99
C ASP A 225 -17.16 29.24 -18.83
N LYS A 226 -16.64 29.86 -19.90
CA LYS A 226 -15.45 30.68 -19.80
C LYS A 226 -15.75 31.89 -18.92
N ILE A 227 -14.79 32.28 -18.09
CA ILE A 227 -14.88 33.56 -17.36
C ILE A 227 -14.94 34.67 -18.41
N GLY A 228 -15.98 35.51 -18.37
CA GLY A 228 -16.13 36.64 -19.28
C GLY A 228 -14.85 37.46 -19.37
N ARG A 229 -14.31 37.60 -20.58
CA ARG A 229 -13.01 38.22 -20.85
C ARG A 229 -13.08 39.73 -20.60
N THR A 230 -12.42 40.23 -19.55
CA THR A 230 -12.00 41.65 -19.51
C THR A 230 -10.75 41.82 -20.37
N ARG A 231 -10.49 43.03 -20.89
CA ARG A 231 -9.38 43.34 -21.83
C ARG A 231 -7.98 42.89 -21.35
N ASN A 232 -7.77 42.70 -20.04
CA ASN A 232 -6.51 42.22 -19.46
C ASN A 232 -6.34 40.69 -19.46
N THR A 233 -7.37 39.93 -19.80
CA THR A 233 -7.43 38.46 -19.75
C THR A 233 -7.29 37.84 -21.14
N GLN A 234 -6.47 38.43 -22.01
CA GLN A 234 -6.20 37.89 -23.34
C GLN A 234 -5.13 36.79 -23.35
N ASN A 235 -4.38 36.63 -22.25
CA ASN A 235 -3.41 35.55 -22.12
C ASN A 235 -4.07 34.31 -21.50
N ASN A 236 -4.23 33.25 -22.30
CA ASN A 236 -4.74 31.93 -21.90
C ASN A 236 -3.80 31.17 -20.93
N ASN A 237 -2.77 31.81 -20.38
CA ASN A 237 -1.82 31.15 -19.48
C ASN A 237 -2.36 31.14 -18.06
N ILE A 238 -2.93 30.01 -17.66
CA ILE A 238 -3.24 29.72 -16.27
C ILE A 238 -1.92 29.54 -15.52
N VAL A 239 -1.59 30.50 -14.65
CA VAL A 239 -0.41 30.41 -13.79
C VAL A 239 -0.79 29.64 -12.52
N LEU A 240 -0.06 28.57 -12.23
CA LEU A 240 -0.23 27.83 -10.99
C LEU A 240 0.33 28.66 -9.83
N ILE A 241 -0.48 28.86 -8.79
CA ILE A 241 -0.10 29.62 -7.60
C ILE A 241 0.21 28.62 -6.49
N GLN A 242 1.38 28.74 -5.86
CA GLN A 242 1.72 27.92 -4.69
C GLN A 242 0.82 28.29 -3.50
N ILE A 243 0.29 27.27 -2.82
CA ILE A 243 -0.57 27.49 -1.64
C ILE A 243 0.25 27.87 -0.41
N TYR A 244 1.50 27.39 -0.32
CA TYR A 244 2.41 27.68 0.78
C TYR A 244 3.62 28.45 0.27
N LYS A 245 3.94 29.59 0.92
CA LYS A 245 5.10 30.41 0.57
C LYS A 245 6.38 29.97 1.30
N ASN A 246 6.21 29.39 2.49
CA ASN A 246 7.26 28.94 3.38
C ASN A 246 6.85 27.58 3.96
N ASN A 247 7.77 26.93 4.69
CA ASN A 247 7.44 25.74 5.47
C ASN A 247 6.30 26.03 6.45
N MET A 248 5.35 25.10 6.55
CA MET A 248 4.30 25.17 7.57
C MET A 248 4.87 24.76 8.92
N GLU A 249 4.87 25.69 9.86
CA GLU A 249 5.19 25.42 11.25
C GLU A 249 4.14 24.49 11.88
N VAL A 250 4.59 23.66 12.82
CA VAL A 250 3.68 22.77 13.55
C VAL A 250 2.90 23.61 14.55
N CYS A 251 1.56 23.53 14.50
CA CYS A 251 0.71 24.20 15.48
C CYS A 251 1.12 23.85 16.93
N GLU A 252 1.14 24.86 17.81
CA GLU A 252 1.49 24.75 19.24
C GLU A 252 0.82 23.58 19.96
N LYS A 253 -0.46 23.33 19.68
CA LYS A 253 -1.19 22.20 20.28
C LYS A 253 -0.58 20.85 19.88
N LYS A 254 -0.17 20.72 18.63
CA LYS A 254 0.48 19.52 18.09
C LYS A 254 1.92 19.41 18.60
N LYS A 255 2.68 20.51 18.65
CA LYS A 255 4.03 20.56 19.22
C LYS A 255 4.03 20.09 20.68
N ARG A 256 3.15 20.65 21.52
CA ARG A 256 2.97 20.22 22.91
C ARG A 256 2.59 18.74 23.04
N GLY A 257 1.74 18.24 22.15
CA GLY A 257 1.41 16.81 22.10
C GLY A 257 2.63 15.94 21.81
N LEU A 258 3.45 16.32 20.83
CA LEU A 258 4.69 15.62 20.47
C LEU A 258 5.71 15.63 21.61
N LEU A 259 5.88 16.77 22.28
CA LEU A 259 6.74 16.89 23.46
C LEU A 259 6.23 16.02 24.63
N GLY A 260 4.91 15.92 24.83
CA GLY A 260 4.32 15.01 25.81
C GLY A 260 4.59 13.53 25.49
N LEU A 261 4.61 13.14 24.22
CA LEU A 261 4.97 11.78 23.80
C LEU A 261 6.44 11.45 24.06
N LEU A 262 7.34 12.44 23.95
CA LEU A 262 8.74 12.30 24.34
C LEU A 262 8.89 12.12 25.86
N GLN A 263 8.18 12.91 26.65
CA GLN A 263 8.19 12.81 28.12
C GLN A 263 7.68 11.45 28.60
N ASN A 264 6.66 10.91 27.93
CA ASN A 264 6.09 9.59 28.23
C ASN A 264 6.92 8.41 27.69
N ASN A 265 8.08 8.66 27.06
CA ASN A 265 8.92 7.65 26.40
C ASN A 265 8.21 6.82 25.32
N THR A 266 7.11 7.34 24.75
CA THR A 266 6.42 6.71 23.62
C THR A 266 7.22 6.88 22.34
N ILE A 267 7.90 8.03 22.20
CA ILE A 267 8.85 8.32 21.12
C ILE A 267 10.28 8.20 21.69
N PRO A 268 11.22 7.54 20.99
CA PRO A 268 12.61 7.45 21.43
C PRO A 268 13.25 8.83 21.65
N LYS A 269 13.98 8.97 22.78
CA LYS A 269 14.63 10.23 23.16
C LYS A 269 15.67 10.75 22.15
N CYS A 270 16.18 9.90 21.25
CA CYS A 270 17.11 10.34 20.20
C CYS A 270 16.51 11.40 19.26
N TYR A 271 15.17 11.50 19.18
CA TYR A 271 14.49 12.53 18.40
C TYR A 271 14.20 13.81 19.18
N SER A 272 14.63 13.95 20.44
CA SER A 272 14.29 15.12 21.27
C SER A 272 14.74 16.43 20.63
N LEU A 273 15.98 16.48 20.13
CA LEU A 273 16.54 17.67 19.47
C LEU A 273 15.71 18.10 18.25
N PHE A 274 15.14 17.17 17.51
CA PHE A 274 14.31 17.48 16.35
C PHE A 274 12.96 18.09 16.76
N TYR A 275 12.27 17.50 17.74
CA TYR A 275 10.95 17.97 18.18
C TYR A 275 11.00 19.24 19.04
N GLU A 276 12.10 19.50 19.73
CA GLU A 276 12.32 20.76 20.46
C GLU A 276 12.50 21.95 19.49
N ASN A 277 13.14 21.71 18.34
CA ASN A 277 13.42 22.70 17.31
C ASN A 277 12.35 22.78 16.19
N LEU A 278 11.21 22.11 16.37
CA LEU A 278 10.09 22.06 15.42
C LEU A 278 9.16 23.27 15.48
#